data_AF-A0A7J6W2N2-F1
#
_entry.id   AF-A0A7J6W2N2-F1
#
_cell.length_a   1.000
_cell.length_b   1.000
_cell.length_c   1.000
_cell.angle_alpha   90.00
_cell.angle_beta   90.00
_cell.angle_gamma   90.00
#
_symmetry.space_group_name_H-M   'P 1'
#
loop_
_entity.id
_entity.type
_entity.pdbx_description
1 polymer ?
#
loop_
_entity_poly.entity_id
_entity_poly.type
_entity_poly.pdbx_seq_one_letter_code
_entity_poly.pdbx_strand_id
1 'polypeptide(L)'
;MELSMKKVWMKARKTVLCKQIPTSRNLFRRRRSVVRRSVQTKVKRLQKIVPGGQGLEPDRLFLQTANYILHLRFQVDVLQALSKLHKA
;
A
#
# COMPACT_ATOMS: atom_id res chain seq x y z
N MET A 1 5.55 46.33 38.22
CA MET A 1 5.14 44.92 38.43
C MET A 1 4.25 44.36 37.30
N GLU A 2 3.45 45.19 36.62
CA GLU A 2 2.62 44.89 35.42
C GLU A 2 3.29 44.10 34.27
N LEU A 3 4.57 44.37 33.99
CA LEU A 3 5.31 43.74 32.89
C LEU A 3 5.63 42.26 33.13
N SER A 4 5.62 41.80 34.38
CA SER A 4 5.87 40.40 34.72
C SER A 4 4.66 39.53 34.39
N MET A 5 3.44 40.01 34.71
CA MET A 5 2.20 39.27 34.42
C MET A 5 1.96 39.11 32.92
N LYS A 6 2.29 40.13 32.11
CA LYS A 6 2.18 40.05 30.64
C LYS A 6 3.11 39.00 30.04
N LYS A 7 4.31 38.80 30.60
CA LYS A 7 5.24 37.74 30.16
C LYS A 7 4.73 36.34 30.54
N VAL A 8 4.16 36.18 31.73
CA VAL A 8 3.54 34.93 32.16
C VAL A 8 2.33 34.60 31.28
N TRP A 9 1.47 35.59 31.00
CA TRP A 9 0.31 35.43 30.11
C TRP A 9 0.71 35.11 28.66
N MET A 10 1.75 35.76 28.13
CA MET A 10 2.29 35.44 26.80
C MET A 10 2.91 34.04 26.75
N LYS A 11 3.57 33.59 27.83
CA LYS A 11 4.13 32.23 27.92
C LYS A 11 3.04 31.16 27.97
N ALA A 12 1.97 31.40 28.73
CA ALA A 12 0.80 30.52 28.78
C ALA A 12 -0.01 30.52 27.47
N ARG A 13 -0.09 31.63 26.73
CA ARG A 13 -0.73 31.67 25.39
C ARG A 13 0.10 30.96 24.32
N LYS A 14 1.44 31.04 24.39
CA LYS A 14 2.35 30.40 23.43
C LYS A 14 2.32 28.86 23.51
N THR A 15 2.09 28.30 24.69
CA THR A 15 1.96 26.85 24.89
C THR A 15 0.63 26.28 24.38
N VAL A 16 -0.44 27.09 24.34
CA VAL A 16 -1.77 26.64 23.89
C VAL A 16 -1.96 26.78 22.37
N LEU A 17 -1.33 27.78 21.73
CA LEU A 17 -1.50 28.04 20.29
C LEU A 17 -0.63 27.13 19.38
N CYS A 18 0.40 26.49 19.92
CA CYS A 18 1.24 25.54 19.17
C CYS A 18 0.72 24.09 19.23
N LYS A 19 -0.60 23.91 19.30
CA LYS A 19 -1.21 22.58 19.10
C LYS A 19 -1.17 22.25 17.60
N GLN A 20 -0.03 21.71 17.19
CA GLN A 20 0.10 20.64 16.19
C GLN A 20 -0.54 20.93 14.82
N ILE A 21 -0.01 21.91 14.09
CA ILE A 21 -0.19 21.91 12.62
C ILE A 21 0.91 21.02 12.05
N PRO A 22 0.60 19.79 11.58
CA PRO A 22 1.62 18.96 10.96
C PRO A 22 2.14 19.69 9.72
N THR A 23 3.43 20.00 9.72
CA THR A 23 4.09 20.55 8.54
C THR A 23 3.85 19.60 7.36
N SER A 24 3.59 20.15 6.18
CA SER A 24 3.29 19.38 4.96
C SER A 24 4.27 18.20 4.73
N ARG A 25 5.56 18.39 5.09
CA ARG A 25 6.61 17.35 5.08
C ARG A 25 6.28 16.11 5.94
N ASN A 26 5.70 16.28 7.13
CA ASN A 26 5.32 15.18 8.01
C ASN A 26 4.12 14.37 7.47
N LEU A 27 3.17 15.04 6.81
CA LEU A 27 2.02 14.38 6.16
C LEU A 27 2.48 13.51 4.98
N PHE A 28 3.36 14.02 4.12
CA PHE A 28 3.92 13.24 3.01
C PHE A 28 4.72 12.02 3.49
N ARG A 29 5.52 12.18 4.55
CA ARG A 29 6.28 11.07 5.14
C ARG A 29 5.35 10.00 5.72
N ARG A 30 4.29 10.40 6.42
CA ARG A 30 3.28 9.49 6.97
C ARG A 30 2.53 8.75 5.85
N ARG A 31 2.13 9.47 4.79
CA ARG A 31 1.45 8.88 3.62
C ARG A 31 2.32 7.85 2.91
N ARG A 32 3.62 8.13 2.70
CA ARG A 32 4.57 7.19 2.09
C ARG A 32 4.73 5.91 2.93
N SER A 33 4.77 6.03 4.25
CA SER A 33 4.83 4.88 5.17
C SER A 33 3.58 3.99 5.07
N VAL A 34 2.40 4.60 5.01
CA VAL A 34 1.13 3.88 4.84
C VAL A 34 1.07 3.14 3.50
N VAL A 35 1.48 3.80 2.41
CA VAL A 35 1.52 3.18 1.08
C VAL A 35 2.47 1.97 1.06
N ARG A 36 3.67 2.09 1.63
CA ARG A 36 4.62 0.96 1.69
C ARG A 36 4.05 -0.25 2.43
N ARG A 37 3.40 -0.05 3.58
CA ARG A 37 2.75 -1.15 4.33
C ARG A 37 1.61 -1.80 3.54
N SER A 38 0.81 -1.00 2.83
CA SER A 38 -0.25 -1.50 1.95
C SER A 38 0.30 -2.36 0.82
N VAL A 39 1.36 -1.89 0.14
CA VAL A 39 2.03 -2.63 -0.94
C VAL A 39 2.61 -3.95 -0.41
N GLN A 40 3.31 -3.94 0.72
CA GLN A 40 3.85 -5.16 1.32
C GLN A 40 2.75 -6.19 1.66
N THR A 41 1.60 -5.73 2.14
CA THR A 41 0.45 -6.60 2.42
C THR A 41 -0.10 -7.24 1.15
N LYS A 42 -0.21 -6.44 0.07
CA LYS A 42 -0.64 -6.93 -1.25
C LYS A 42 0.35 -7.93 -1.85
N VAL A 43 1.65 -7.65 -1.75
CA VAL A 43 2.72 -8.56 -2.20
C VAL A 43 2.65 -9.89 -1.44
N LYS A 44 2.53 -9.87 -0.11
CA LYS A 44 2.35 -11.09 0.70
C LYS A 44 1.10 -11.88 0.31
N ARG A 45 0.01 -11.20 -0.02
CA ARG A 45 -1.21 -11.87 -0.49
C ARG A 45 -1.00 -12.50 -1.87
N LEU A 46 -0.29 -11.81 -2.76
CA LEU A 46 0.02 -12.30 -4.10
C LEU A 46 0.91 -13.55 -4.03
N GLN A 47 1.94 -13.55 -3.18
CA GLN A 47 2.83 -14.70 -2.95
C GLN A 47 2.06 -15.97 -2.54
N LYS A 48 0.94 -15.85 -1.83
CA LYS A 48 0.10 -16.98 -1.41
C LYS A 48 -0.76 -17.56 -2.55
N ILE A 49 -1.14 -16.74 -3.52
CA ILE A 49 -2.05 -17.13 -4.61
C ILE A 49 -1.25 -17.68 -5.79
N VAL A 50 -0.07 -17.12 -6.05
CA VAL A 50 0.77 -17.52 -7.18
C VAL A 50 1.51 -18.81 -6.80
N PRO A 51 1.35 -19.91 -7.57
CA PRO A 51 2.08 -21.15 -7.33
C PRO A 51 3.59 -20.90 -7.38
N GLY A 52 4.32 -21.33 -6.35
CA GLY A 52 5.77 -21.08 -6.23
C GLY A 52 6.15 -19.62 -5.95
N GLY A 53 5.18 -18.75 -5.63
CA GLY A 53 5.40 -17.34 -5.33
C GLY A 53 5.87 -17.05 -3.90
N GLN A 54 5.80 -18.03 -3.00
CA GLN A 54 6.14 -17.87 -1.59
C GLN A 54 7.61 -17.45 -1.43
N GLY A 55 7.85 -16.32 -0.76
CA GLY A 55 9.21 -15.85 -0.49
C GLY A 55 9.96 -15.25 -1.68
N LEU A 56 9.32 -15.10 -2.86
CA LEU A 56 9.95 -14.43 -4.00
C LEU A 56 10.04 -12.92 -3.81
N GLU A 57 11.15 -12.36 -4.27
CA GLU A 57 11.32 -10.92 -4.43
C GLU A 57 10.26 -10.33 -5.38
N PRO A 58 9.79 -9.10 -5.16
CA PRO A 58 8.67 -8.50 -5.90
C PRO A 58 8.84 -8.56 -7.43
N ASP A 59 10.04 -8.30 -7.94
CA ASP A 59 10.30 -8.27 -9.38
C ASP A 59 10.08 -9.65 -10.03
N ARG A 60 10.57 -10.70 -9.37
CA ARG A 60 10.37 -12.09 -9.81
C ARG A 60 8.94 -12.55 -9.60
N LEU A 61 8.32 -12.14 -8.50
CA LEU A 61 6.93 -12.45 -8.20
C LEU A 61 6.00 -11.90 -9.28
N PHE A 62 6.20 -10.67 -9.75
CA PHE A 62 5.37 -10.08 -10.79
C PHE A 62 5.56 -10.78 -12.14
N LEU A 63 6.79 -11.14 -12.50
CA LEU A 63 7.05 -11.94 -13.70
C LEU A 63 6.34 -13.30 -13.65
N GLN A 64 6.47 -14.01 -12.54
CA GLN A 64 5.78 -15.30 -12.35
C GLN A 64 4.26 -15.13 -12.34
N THR A 65 3.76 -14.04 -11.77
CA THR A 65 2.33 -13.70 -11.78
C THR A 65 1.84 -13.53 -13.22
N ALA A 66 2.58 -12.83 -14.08
CA ALA A 66 2.22 -12.65 -15.48
C ALA A 66 2.15 -14.00 -16.21
N ASN A 67 3.14 -14.85 -16.02
CA ASN A 67 3.15 -16.21 -16.58
C ASN A 67 1.97 -17.04 -16.08
N TYR A 68 1.63 -16.95 -14.79
CA TYR A 68 0.52 -17.69 -14.22
C TYR A 68 -0.85 -17.23 -14.75
N ILE A 69 -1.06 -15.91 -14.89
CA ILE A 69 -2.26 -15.35 -15.52
C ILE A 69 -2.41 -15.84 -16.96
N LEU A 70 -1.31 -15.82 -17.73
CA LEU A 70 -1.32 -16.31 -19.10
C LEU A 70 -1.68 -17.79 -19.17
N HIS A 71 -1.09 -18.60 -18.30
CA HIS A 71 -1.38 -20.04 -18.21
C HIS A 71 -2.86 -20.32 -17.90
N LEU A 72 -3.43 -19.61 -16.91
CA LEU A 72 -4.84 -19.76 -16.55
C LEU A 72 -5.77 -19.36 -17.69
N ARG A 73 -5.47 -18.27 -18.40
CA ARG A 73 -6.26 -17.84 -19.56
C ARG A 73 -6.24 -18.90 -20.65
N PHE A 74 -5.06 -19.41 -20.98
CA PHE A 74 -4.92 -20.47 -21.97
C PHE A 74 -5.70 -21.74 -21.60
N GLN A 75 -5.66 -22.17 -20.33
CA GLN A 75 -6.45 -23.31 -19.86
C GLN A 75 -7.96 -23.09 -20.08
N VAL A 76 -8.46 -21.89 -19.76
CA VAL A 76 -9.88 -21.55 -19.97
C VAL A 76 -10.21 -21.51 -21.46
N ASP A 77 -9.36 -20.91 -22.29
CA ASP A 77 -9.58 -20.80 -23.74
C ASP A 77 -9.66 -22.18 -24.41
N VAL A 78 -8.75 -23.09 -24.05
CA VAL A 78 -8.76 -24.47 -24.53
C VAL A 78 -10.05 -25.19 -24.11
N LEU A 79 -10.41 -25.12 -22.84
CA LEU A 79 -11.64 -25.76 -22.34
C LEU A 79 -12.89 -25.20 -23.02
N GLN A 80 -12.94 -23.90 -23.29
CA GLN A 80 -14.03 -23.27 -24.04
C GLN A 80 -14.07 -23.74 -25.50
N ALA A 81 -12.92 -23.86 -26.16
CA ALA A 81 -12.85 -24.35 -27.53
C ALA A 81 -13.34 -25.81 -27.62
N LEU A 82 -12.90 -26.67 -26.70
CA LEU A 82 -13.37 -28.05 -26.62
C LEU A 82 -14.86 -28.15 -26.29
N SER A 83 -15.36 -27.31 -25.38
CA SER A 83 -16.79 -27.25 -25.04
C SER A 83 -17.64 -26.83 -26.25
N LYS A 84 -17.15 -25.90 -27.07
CA LYS A 84 -17.81 -25.50 -28.32
C LYS A 84 -17.81 -26.62 -29.34
N LEU A 85 -16.70 -27.34 -29.48
CA LEU A 85 -16.59 -28.47 -30.41
C LEU A 85 -17.54 -29.61 -30.03
N HIS A 86 -17.73 -29.89 -28.75
CA HIS A 86 -18.66 -30.92 -28.27
C HIS A 86 -20.15 -30.52 -28.43
N LYS A 87 -20.44 -29.21 -28.50
CA LYS A 87 -21.81 -28.68 -28.67
C LYS A 87 -22.20 -28.44 -30.13
N ALA A 88 -21.27 -28.64 -31.07
CA ALA A 88 -21.49 -28.59 -32.51
C ALA A 88 -21.87 -29.99 -33.02
#